data_AF-A0A349ECS7-F1
#
_entry.id   AF-A0A349ECS7-F1
#
_cell.length_a   1.000
_cell.length_b   1.000
_cell.length_c   1.000
_cell.angle_alpha   90.00
_cell.angle_beta   90.00
_cell.angle_gamma   90.00
#
_symmetry.space_group_name_H-M   'P 1'
#
loop_
_entity.id
_entity.type
_entity.pdbx_description
1 polymer ?
#
loop_
_entity_poly.entity_id
_entity_poly.type
_entity_poly.pdbx_seq_one_letter_code
_entity_poly.pdbx_strand_id
1 'polypeptide(L)'
;MNRPQQVRAVFQELRQTVGHLYSAGELLEKAAALVKLFLDEDDNPLYRERMTNRVPFEERELHDVMADGGWRVLNHVYHHDRDLFDWQAFE
;
A
#
# COMPACT_ATOMS: atom_id res chain seq x y z
N MET A 1 11.01 2.86 2.62
CA MET A 1 10.38 1.56 2.92
C MET A 1 10.97 0.43 2.11
N ASN A 2 11.90 -0.26 2.76
CA ASN A 2 12.24 -1.62 2.37
C ASN A 2 10.99 -2.50 2.59
N ARG A 3 10.86 -3.58 1.81
CA ARG A 3 9.73 -4.53 1.92
C ARG A 3 9.30 -4.88 3.36
N PRO A 4 10.21 -5.10 4.34
CA PRO A 4 9.80 -5.36 5.73
C PRO A 4 9.01 -4.21 6.38
N GLN A 5 9.30 -2.95 6.05
CA GLN A 5 8.57 -1.80 6.56
C GLN A 5 7.15 -1.76 5.99
N GLN A 6 6.97 -2.09 4.70
CA GLN A 6 5.64 -2.14 4.06
C GLN A 6 4.79 -3.24 4.67
N VAL A 7 5.36 -4.41 4.90
CA VAL A 7 4.67 -5.50 5.57
C VAL A 7 4.23 -5.09 6.98
N ARG A 8 5.05 -4.34 7.71
CA ARG A 8 4.68 -3.84 9.05
C ARG A 8 3.54 -2.80 9.00
N ALA A 9 3.56 -1.89 8.04
CA ALA A 9 2.49 -0.90 7.87
C ALA A 9 1.16 -1.60 7.55
N VAL A 10 1.15 -2.51 6.56
CA VAL A 10 -0.06 -3.29 6.23
C VAL A 10 -0.52 -4.15 7.40
N PHE A 11 0.40 -4.76 8.13
CA PHE A 11 0.07 -5.54 9.32
C PHE A 11 -0.63 -4.70 10.39
N GLN A 12 -0.18 -3.46 10.63
CA GLN A 12 -0.81 -2.58 11.62
C GLN A 12 -2.23 -2.20 11.21
N GLU A 13 -2.45 -1.85 9.94
CA GLU A 13 -3.78 -1.55 9.39
C GLU A 13 -4.72 -2.76 9.51
N LEU A 14 -4.24 -3.95 9.13
CA LEU A 14 -4.99 -5.19 9.27
C LEU A 14 -5.29 -5.51 10.74
N ARG A 15 -4.34 -5.27 11.64
CA ARG A 15 -4.54 -5.49 13.08
C ARG A 15 -5.58 -4.55 13.67
N GLN A 16 -5.62 -3.28 13.24
CA GLN A 16 -6.62 -2.33 13.70
C GLN A 16 -8.01 -2.67 13.17
N THR A 17 -8.11 -3.07 11.90
CA THR A 17 -9.40 -3.30 11.22
C THR A 17 -10.00 -4.67 11.54
N VAL A 18 -9.17 -5.73 11.49
CA VAL A 18 -9.61 -7.13 11.58
C VAL A 18 -8.84 -7.96 12.59
N GLY A 19 -8.06 -7.32 13.48
CA GLY A 19 -7.24 -8.02 14.49
C GLY A 19 -8.01 -8.78 15.56
N HIS A 20 -9.32 -8.58 15.65
CA HIS A 20 -10.20 -9.38 16.51
C HIS A 20 -10.64 -10.70 15.86
N LEU A 21 -10.49 -10.85 14.54
CA LEU A 21 -10.94 -12.01 13.77
C LEU A 21 -9.82 -13.00 13.43
N TYR A 22 -8.58 -12.53 13.40
CA TYR A 22 -7.43 -13.29 12.94
C TYR A 22 -6.26 -13.22 13.92
N SER A 23 -5.46 -14.27 13.95
CA SER A 23 -4.23 -14.28 14.73
C SER A 23 -3.18 -13.34 14.13
N ALA A 24 -2.24 -12.87 14.96
CA ALA A 24 -1.14 -12.02 14.50
C ALA A 24 -0.30 -12.70 13.40
N GLY A 25 -0.15 -14.04 13.44
CA GLY A 25 0.57 -14.80 12.41
C GLY A 25 -0.13 -14.74 11.06
N GLU A 26 -1.45 -14.96 11.03
CA GLU A 26 -2.26 -14.89 9.81
C GLU A 26 -2.25 -13.48 9.22
N LEU A 27 -2.38 -12.45 10.06
CA LEU A 27 -2.33 -11.07 9.58
C LEU A 27 -0.97 -10.70 8.98
N LEU A 28 0.12 -11.19 9.56
CA LEU A 28 1.47 -10.95 9.05
C LEU A 28 1.67 -11.64 7.70
N GLU A 29 1.17 -12.87 7.55
CA GLU A 29 1.22 -13.61 6.30
C GLU A 29 0.40 -12.92 5.20
N LYS A 30 -0.82 -12.47 5.53
CA LYS A 30 -1.66 -11.70 4.60
C LYS A 30 -1.05 -10.35 4.24
N ALA A 31 -0.43 -9.65 5.20
CA ALA A 31 0.29 -8.41 4.94
C ALA A 31 1.46 -8.64 3.97
N ALA A 32 2.24 -9.70 4.16
CA ALA A 32 3.35 -10.05 3.27
C ALA A 32 2.87 -10.41 1.86
N ALA A 33 1.72 -11.10 1.74
CA ALA A 33 1.11 -11.45 0.46
C ALA A 33 0.59 -10.21 -0.27
N LEU A 34 -0.09 -9.29 0.42
CA LEU A 34 -0.58 -8.03 -0.14
C LEU A 34 0.58 -7.18 -0.66
N VAL A 35 1.59 -6.96 0.18
CA VAL A 35 2.78 -6.19 -0.23
C VAL A 35 3.47 -6.84 -1.42
N LYS A 36 3.52 -8.18 -1.51
CA LYS A 36 4.07 -8.86 -2.69
C LYS A 36 3.24 -8.57 -3.96
N LEU A 37 1.93 -8.67 -3.88
CA LEU A 37 1.02 -8.43 -5.02
C LEU A 37 1.13 -7.01 -5.59
N PHE A 38 1.40 -6.02 -4.72
CA PHE A 38 1.53 -4.61 -5.12
C PHE A 38 2.98 -4.15 -5.37
N LEU A 39 3.99 -4.90 -4.92
CA LEU A 39 5.40 -4.64 -5.25
C LEU A 39 5.81 -5.25 -6.59
N ASP A 40 5.18 -6.35 -7.01
CA ASP A 40 5.41 -6.98 -8.31
C ASP A 40 4.73 -6.19 -9.47
N GLU A 41 4.41 -4.90 -9.27
CA GLU A 41 3.79 -3.98 -10.24
C GLU A 41 4.70 -3.70 -11.46
N ASP A 42 6.02 -3.83 -11.35
CA ASP A 42 6.94 -3.63 -12.48
C ASP A 42 6.95 -4.80 -13.48
N ASP A 43 6.58 -6.01 -13.04
CA ASP A 43 6.68 -7.26 -13.82
C ASP A 43 5.32 -7.94 -14.10
N ASN A 44 4.20 -7.38 -13.63
CA ASN A 44 2.87 -7.96 -13.87
C ASN A 44 2.22 -7.42 -15.17
N PRO A 45 2.14 -8.22 -16.26
CA PRO A 45 1.59 -7.77 -17.54
C PRO A 45 0.09 -7.36 -17.47
N LEU A 46 -0.68 -7.93 -16.54
CA LEU A 46 -2.08 -7.57 -16.33
C LEU A 46 -2.26 -6.16 -15.74
N TYR A 47 -1.24 -5.63 -15.05
CA TYR A 47 -1.25 -4.26 -14.53
C TYR A 47 -0.83 -3.26 -15.62
N ARG A 48 0.11 -3.65 -16.50
CA ARG A 48 0.50 -2.85 -17.68
C ARG A 48 -0.66 -2.60 -18.64
N GLU A 49 -1.53 -3.59 -18.90
CA GLU A 49 -2.70 -3.40 -19.78
C GLU A 49 -3.76 -2.44 -19.19
N ARG A 50 -3.88 -2.36 -17.85
CA ARG A 50 -4.73 -1.36 -17.19
C ARG A 50 -4.15 0.05 -17.20
N MET A 51 -2.86 0.22 -17.49
CA MET A 51 -2.15 1.50 -17.51
C MET A 51 -2.07 2.15 -18.91
N THR A 52 -2.85 1.67 -19.89
CA THR A 52 -2.76 2.14 -21.28
C THR A 52 -3.13 3.63 -21.47
N ASN A 53 -3.75 4.28 -20.47
CA ASN A 53 -4.03 5.72 -20.47
C ASN A 53 -3.31 6.41 -19.29
N ARG A 54 -1.99 6.59 -19.41
CA ARG A 54 -1.14 7.22 -18.39
C ARG A 54 -1.49 8.68 -18.15
N VAL A 55 -2.49 8.91 -17.31
CA VAL A 55 -2.66 10.17 -16.58
C VAL A 55 -1.72 10.10 -15.35
N PRO A 56 -0.78 11.06 -15.19
CA PRO A 56 0.03 11.22 -13.99
C PRO A 56 -0.84 11.14 -12.73
N PHE A 57 -0.30 10.63 -11.62
CA PHE A 57 -1.10 10.43 -10.40
C PHE A 57 -1.78 11.73 -9.95
N GLU A 58 -1.07 12.85 -10.09
CA GLU A 58 -1.47 14.21 -9.76
C GLU A 58 -2.63 14.72 -10.62
N GLU A 59 -2.81 14.13 -11.80
CA GLU A 59 -3.84 14.48 -12.77
C GLU A 59 -5.04 13.51 -12.73
N ARG A 60 -5.00 12.47 -11.89
CA ARG A 60 -6.10 11.50 -11.74
C ARG A 60 -7.22 12.08 -10.88
N GLU A 61 -8.45 11.69 -11.19
CA GLU A 61 -9.58 12.09 -10.35
C GLU A 61 -9.49 11.46 -8.96
N LEU A 62 -9.85 12.24 -7.93
CA LEU A 62 -9.78 11.83 -6.53
C LEU A 62 -10.53 10.51 -6.27
N HIS A 63 -11.67 10.31 -6.92
CA HIS A 63 -12.49 9.11 -6.74
C HIS A 63 -11.77 7.84 -7.23
N ASP A 64 -11.01 7.92 -8.32
CA ASP A 64 -10.21 6.80 -8.86
C ASP A 64 -8.99 6.50 -8.00
N VAL A 65 -8.40 7.55 -7.43
CA VAL A 65 -7.23 7.42 -6.55
C VAL A 65 -7.64 6.86 -5.17
N MET A 66 -8.87 7.15 -4.71
CA MET A 66 -9.42 6.65 -3.44
C MET A 66 -10.21 5.34 -3.58
N ALA A 67 -10.46 4.85 -4.80
CA ALA A 67 -11.30 3.68 -5.06
C ALA A 67 -10.79 2.39 -4.39
N ASP A 68 -9.50 2.32 -4.07
CA ASP A 68 -8.86 1.18 -3.39
C ASP A 68 -8.73 1.39 -1.87
N GLY A 69 -9.47 2.35 -1.30
CA GLY A 69 -9.38 2.72 0.10
C GLY A 69 -8.17 3.62 0.42
N GLY A 70 -7.58 4.26 -0.59
CA GLY A 70 -6.46 5.19 -0.42
C GLY A 70 -5.08 4.52 -0.55
N TRP A 71 -5.02 3.29 -1.05
CA TRP A 71 -3.78 2.55 -1.23
C TRP A 71 -2.87 3.19 -2.29
N ARG A 72 -3.46 3.66 -3.40
CA ARG A 72 -2.76 4.47 -4.41
C ARG A 72 -2.19 5.76 -3.83
N VAL A 73 -2.91 6.43 -2.91
CA VAL A 73 -2.41 7.63 -2.21
C VAL A 73 -1.21 7.29 -1.36
N LEU A 74 -1.33 6.26 -0.53
CA LEU A 74 -0.25 5.80 0.34
C LEU A 74 1.02 5.47 -0.45
N ASN A 75 0.87 4.79 -1.59
CA ASN A 75 1.99 4.43 -2.46
C ASN A 75 2.62 5.66 -3.13
N HIS A 76 1.81 6.59 -3.65
CA HIS A 76 2.32 7.81 -4.29
C HIS A 76 3.07 8.73 -3.31
N VAL A 77 2.48 8.99 -2.14
CA VAL A 77 3.11 9.78 -1.07
C VAL A 77 4.43 9.15 -0.65
N TYR A 78 4.48 7.83 -0.52
CA TYR A 78 5.72 7.12 -0.17
C TYR A 78 6.85 7.31 -1.20
N HIS A 79 6.53 7.33 -2.50
CA HIS A 79 7.53 7.51 -3.56
C HIS A 79 8.03 8.97 -3.68
N HIS A 80 7.21 9.96 -3.32
CA HIS A 80 7.53 11.38 -3.49
C HIS A 80 7.92 12.08 -2.19
N ASP A 81 7.48 11.58 -1.04
CA ASP A 81 7.62 12.26 0.24
C ASP A 81 8.09 11.25 1.31
N ARG A 82 9.41 11.08 1.39
CA ARG A 82 10.05 10.19 2.37
C ARG A 82 9.95 10.70 3.81
N ASP A 83 9.62 11.98 4.00
CA ASP A 83 9.70 12.66 5.30
C ASP A 83 8.37 12.63 6.07
N LEU A 84 7.24 12.35 5.41
CA LEU A 84 5.92 12.23 6.07
C LEU A 84 5.76 10.97 6.95
N PHE A 85 6.68 10.02 6.83
CA PHE A 85 6.68 8.77 7.61
C PHE A 85 7.81 8.74 8.66
N ASP A 86 8.24 9.90 9.16
CA ASP A 86 9.13 9.97 10.32
C ASP A 86 8.35 9.67 11.61
N TRP A 87 8.19 8.38 11.89
CA TRP A 87 7.37 7.81 12.97
C TRP A 87 7.88 8.05 14.40
N GLN A 88 8.72 9.06 14.64
CA GLN A 88 9.19 9.41 16.00
C GLN A 88 8.14 10.15 16.86
N ALA A 89 6.96 10.48 16.33
CA ALA A 89 5.98 11.32 17.03
C ALA A 89 4.83 10.57 17.74
N PHE A 90 4.83 9.23 17.77
CA PHE A 90 3.76 8.42 18.39
C PHE A 90 4.29 7.50 19.50
N GLU A 91 5.04 8.07 20.45
CA GLU A 91 5.29 7.47 21.78
C GLU A 91 4.17 7.85 22.77
#